data_AF-A0A9P5DUA4-F1
#
_entry.id   AF-A0A9P5DUA4-F1
#
_cell.length_a   1.000
_cell.length_b   1.000
_cell.length_c   1.000
_cell.angle_alpha   90.00
_cell.angle_beta   90.00
_cell.angle_gamma   90.00
#
_symmetry.space_group_name_H-M   'P 1'
#
loop_
_entity.id
_entity.type
_entity.pdbx_description
1 polymer ?
#
loop_
_entity_poly.entity_id
_entity_poly.type
_entity_poly.pdbx_seq_one_letter_code
_entity_poly.pdbx_strand_id
1 'polypeptide(L)'
;MPLFKNFRSSAKVIDQAVNLDPHTWTLPSSYKPCQPGGKQTIIPDPRVFSNVFSIPSEAESQSIETLLAYPDASHAAVHLALLECFRNLRASARALDVEVVQPPSYDAVKSPTLSAPEPTQLPESQKWDLLIKLAVTRFTTWWSGIELLLNHANAYSHHGGARAALQLTKDYLPPLDILLVWYALMLDAEAYDAACEAQGVNASRLKNLCFPWPAIRDVIDMDKMQLVLPRSAQKLFHNITSQPYDILDYLKSPPAYTDLGRVRIETDLFSEVKRHESFIEESHQLLWIRSPALQGSLIRAGMEYLDFHLRRPTATEEDTVVYQSFGVRLFWRTHRLFPRQYKAFLDEIKDGQSEPTRDLKQGAKILFDTEAPSVMQERCHCWTCERIRDDLPEFVYSKPSSPTTSASGTLSPMQKQISSLSAESVLQIQDDLGFCLAVEDARRRGVPLPTRPPTAAEMEADKIEKQKQKELGYRPGLNEYVEVLPDGRRKIRRHKYANGMWGTTWA
;
A
#
# COMPACT_ATOMS: atom_id res chain seq x y z
N MET A 1 -30.41 -23.21 2.19
CA MET A 1 -30.93 -23.24 3.58
C MET A 1 -30.94 -24.68 4.10
N PRO A 2 -30.62 -24.98 5.39
CA PRO A 2 -30.20 -24.09 6.49
C PRO A 2 -28.83 -24.47 7.08
N LEU A 3 -27.90 -23.52 7.21
CA LEU A 3 -26.67 -23.67 8.02
C LEU A 3 -26.55 -22.66 9.17
N PHE A 4 -27.56 -21.82 9.39
CA PHE A 4 -27.72 -21.03 10.61
C PHE A 4 -28.54 -21.82 11.65
N LYS A 5 -27.96 -22.83 12.29
CA LYS A 5 -28.67 -23.56 13.38
C LYS A 5 -28.05 -23.49 14.77
N ASN A 6 -26.87 -22.92 14.96
CA ASN A 6 -26.24 -22.87 16.30
C ASN A 6 -25.95 -21.46 16.83
N PHE A 7 -26.75 -20.46 16.46
CA PHE A 7 -26.88 -19.19 17.19
C PHE A 7 -28.26 -19.10 17.86
N ARG A 8 -28.59 -20.07 18.71
CA ARG A 8 -29.77 -20.02 19.59
C ARG A 8 -29.33 -20.13 21.04
N SER A 9 -28.78 -19.05 21.58
CA SER A 9 -29.03 -18.60 22.95
C SER A 9 -28.39 -17.23 23.17
N SER A 10 -29.24 -16.19 23.19
CA SER A 10 -28.97 -14.85 23.72
C SER A 10 -28.35 -13.76 22.82
N ALA A 11 -28.62 -13.78 21.52
CA ALA A 11 -28.68 -12.52 20.77
C ALA A 11 -30.11 -11.98 20.91
N LYS A 12 -30.30 -10.95 21.74
CA LYS A 12 -31.51 -10.12 21.65
C LYS A 12 -31.62 -9.72 20.17
N VAL A 13 -32.73 -10.08 19.56
CA VAL A 13 -33.17 -9.51 18.28
C VAL A 13 -33.10 -8.00 18.47
N ILE A 14 -32.07 -7.40 17.88
CA ILE A 14 -31.88 -5.95 17.91
C ILE A 14 -33.08 -5.39 17.15
N ASP A 15 -33.88 -4.56 17.82
CA ASP A 15 -34.93 -3.77 17.20
C ASP A 15 -34.37 -3.13 15.92
N GLN A 16 -34.81 -3.61 14.77
CA GLN A 16 -34.40 -3.13 13.44
C GLN A 16 -34.84 -1.67 13.17
N ALA A 17 -35.42 -0.98 14.16
CA ALA A 17 -36.03 0.33 14.01
C ALA A 17 -35.25 1.52 14.61
N VAL A 18 -34.12 1.33 15.32
CA VAL A 18 -33.55 2.45 16.12
C VAL A 18 -32.08 2.78 15.85
N ASN A 19 -31.25 1.90 15.29
CA ASN A 19 -29.84 2.20 15.07
C ASN A 19 -29.43 2.27 13.59
N LEU A 20 -29.80 3.39 12.96
CA LEU A 20 -29.46 3.73 11.57
C LEU A 20 -28.14 4.51 11.45
N ASP A 21 -27.36 4.65 12.54
CA ASP A 21 -26.02 5.23 12.50
C ASP A 21 -24.98 4.10 12.52
N PRO A 22 -24.27 3.87 11.40
CA PRO A 22 -23.37 2.73 11.27
C PRO A 22 -22.15 2.82 12.20
N HIS A 23 -21.79 4.02 12.66
CA HIS A 23 -20.70 4.21 13.61
C HIS A 23 -21.06 3.79 15.04
N THR A 24 -22.33 3.52 15.32
CA THR A 24 -22.80 3.09 16.64
C THR A 24 -23.27 1.63 16.66
N TRP A 25 -23.02 0.89 15.57
CA TRP A 25 -23.33 -0.54 15.51
C TRP A 25 -22.57 -1.33 16.56
N THR A 26 -23.28 -2.28 17.18
CA THR A 26 -22.68 -3.28 18.07
C THR A 26 -22.07 -4.40 17.24
N LEU A 27 -20.74 -4.52 17.28
CA LEU A 27 -20.00 -5.49 16.47
C LEU A 27 -19.75 -6.79 17.25
N PRO A 28 -19.73 -7.96 16.59
CA PRO A 28 -19.34 -9.21 17.24
C PRO A 28 -17.87 -9.19 17.63
N SER A 29 -17.55 -9.65 18.84
CA SER A 29 -16.20 -9.61 19.42
C SER A 29 -15.63 -10.98 19.80
N SER A 30 -16.43 -12.03 19.73
CA SER A 30 -16.04 -13.39 20.13
C SER A 30 -15.80 -14.27 18.91
N TYR A 31 -14.52 -14.59 18.66
CA TYR A 31 -14.08 -15.45 17.57
C TYR A 31 -13.21 -16.59 18.12
N LYS A 32 -13.18 -17.72 17.42
CA LYS A 32 -12.40 -18.89 17.88
C LYS A 32 -10.91 -18.65 17.67
N PRO A 33 -10.03 -18.98 18.63
CA PRO A 33 -8.60 -18.93 18.40
C PRO A 33 -8.19 -19.96 17.33
N CYS A 34 -7.13 -19.67 16.58
CA CYS A 34 -6.56 -20.59 15.61
C CYS A 34 -6.18 -21.92 16.29
N GLN A 35 -6.65 -23.05 15.74
CA GLN A 35 -6.28 -24.37 16.22
C GLN A 35 -5.04 -24.90 15.49
N PRO A 36 -4.20 -25.74 16.14
CA PRO A 36 -3.06 -26.37 15.48
C PRO A 36 -3.51 -27.18 14.25
N GLY A 37 -3.05 -26.80 13.06
CA GLY A 37 -3.41 -27.44 11.78
C GLY A 37 -4.67 -26.89 11.08
N GLY A 38 -5.32 -25.86 11.64
CA GLY A 38 -6.43 -25.14 11.00
C GLY A 38 -5.97 -24.12 9.94
N LYS A 39 -6.91 -23.61 9.12
CA LYS A 39 -6.64 -22.47 8.23
C LYS A 39 -6.23 -21.26 9.07
N GLN A 40 -5.04 -20.72 8.79
CA GLN A 40 -4.54 -19.52 9.44
C GLN A 40 -5.23 -18.28 8.88
N THR A 41 -5.52 -17.31 9.75
CA THR A 41 -6.02 -16.00 9.33
C THR A 41 -4.90 -15.21 8.68
N ILE A 42 -5.13 -14.78 7.43
CA ILE A 42 -4.19 -13.98 6.65
C ILE A 42 -4.89 -12.66 6.31
N ILE A 43 -4.44 -11.57 6.95
CA ILE A 43 -4.90 -10.21 6.69
C ILE A 43 -3.65 -9.33 6.62
N PRO A 44 -3.39 -8.58 5.54
CA PRO A 44 -4.21 -8.43 4.34
C PRO A 44 -4.29 -9.70 3.49
N ASP A 45 -5.36 -9.79 2.69
CA ASP A 45 -5.52 -10.86 1.70
C ASP A 45 -4.38 -10.77 0.65
N PRO A 46 -3.58 -11.83 0.44
CA PRO A 46 -2.48 -11.82 -0.53
C PRO A 46 -2.91 -11.50 -1.97
N ARG A 47 -4.18 -11.75 -2.32
CA ARG A 47 -4.72 -11.49 -3.66
C ARG A 47 -4.69 -10.01 -4.04
N VAL A 48 -4.74 -9.11 -3.06
CA VAL A 48 -4.67 -7.66 -3.29
C VAL A 48 -3.33 -7.25 -3.91
N PHE A 49 -2.27 -8.05 -3.75
CA PHE A 49 -0.91 -7.72 -4.19
C PHE A 49 -0.47 -8.46 -5.47
N SER A 50 -1.39 -9.11 -6.18
CA SER A 50 -1.02 -10.00 -7.29
C SER A 50 -0.49 -9.28 -8.53
N ASN A 51 -0.97 -8.07 -8.83
CA ASN A 51 -0.69 -7.41 -10.12
C ASN A 51 0.46 -6.40 -10.06
N VAL A 52 1.21 -6.32 -8.95
CA VAL A 52 2.33 -5.39 -8.75
C VAL A 52 3.46 -5.58 -9.78
N PHE A 53 3.48 -6.71 -10.50
CA PHE A 53 4.51 -7.04 -11.48
C PHE A 53 4.36 -6.35 -12.84
N SER A 54 3.22 -5.72 -13.11
CA SER A 54 2.92 -5.12 -14.42
C SER A 54 3.54 -3.72 -14.53
N ILE A 55 4.83 -3.63 -14.85
CA ILE A 55 5.48 -2.35 -15.19
C ILE A 55 5.57 -2.27 -16.73
N PRO A 56 4.95 -1.25 -17.38
CA PRO A 56 5.06 -1.07 -18.83
C PRO A 56 6.52 -0.88 -19.26
N SER A 57 6.99 -1.71 -20.20
CA SER A 57 8.35 -1.67 -20.75
C SER A 57 8.54 -0.52 -21.75
N GLU A 58 9.80 -0.11 -22.00
CA GLU A 58 10.19 0.96 -22.92
C GLU A 58 9.75 0.74 -24.39
N ALA A 59 9.50 -0.51 -24.79
CA ALA A 59 9.33 -0.89 -26.20
C ALA A 59 7.86 -0.99 -26.67
N GLU A 60 6.89 -0.82 -25.79
CA GLU A 60 5.47 -0.86 -26.16
C GLU A 60 4.98 0.57 -26.36
N SER A 61 4.37 0.85 -27.52
CA SER A 61 3.50 2.01 -27.67
C SER A 61 2.44 1.89 -26.58
N GLN A 62 2.61 2.64 -25.49
CA GLN A 62 1.72 2.54 -24.34
C GLN A 62 0.34 2.93 -24.86
N SER A 63 -0.58 1.96 -24.92
CA SER A 63 -1.96 2.30 -25.24
C SER A 63 -2.47 3.27 -24.18
N ILE A 64 -3.33 4.19 -24.57
CA ILE A 64 -3.99 5.13 -23.65
C ILE A 64 -4.62 4.35 -22.48
N GLU A 65 -5.22 3.19 -22.77
CA GLU A 65 -5.79 2.29 -21.76
C GLU A 65 -4.75 1.82 -20.73
N THR A 66 -3.50 1.56 -21.14
CA THR A 66 -2.42 1.13 -20.24
C THR A 66 -1.91 2.28 -19.38
N LEU A 67 -1.85 3.50 -19.93
CA LEU A 67 -1.46 4.71 -19.20
C LEU A 67 -2.48 5.06 -18.10
N LEU A 68 -3.77 4.98 -18.42
CA LEU A 68 -4.85 5.31 -17.48
C LEU A 68 -5.11 4.20 -16.45
N ALA A 69 -4.64 2.98 -16.69
CA ALA A 69 -4.76 1.86 -15.77
C ALA A 69 -3.68 1.85 -14.66
N TYR A 70 -2.76 2.81 -14.67
CA TYR A 70 -1.60 2.84 -13.79
C TYR A 70 -1.56 4.10 -12.91
N PRO A 71 -1.18 3.99 -11.62
CA PRO A 71 -0.95 2.78 -10.85
C PRO A 71 -2.27 2.06 -10.54
N ASP A 72 -2.21 0.75 -10.33
CA ASP A 72 -3.37 -0.05 -9.93
C ASP A 72 -3.52 -0.17 -8.39
N ALA A 73 -4.61 -0.80 -7.95
CA ALA A 73 -4.86 -1.08 -6.54
C ALA A 73 -3.74 -1.91 -5.87
N SER A 74 -3.08 -2.79 -6.61
CA SER A 74 -2.01 -3.63 -6.06
C SER A 74 -0.79 -2.81 -5.68
N HIS A 75 -0.39 -1.85 -6.53
CA HIS A 75 0.71 -0.92 -6.21
C HIS A 75 0.37 -0.08 -4.98
N ALA A 76 -0.84 0.47 -4.91
CA ALA A 76 -1.31 1.24 -3.76
C ALA A 76 -1.37 0.40 -2.47
N ALA A 77 -1.68 -0.89 -2.56
CA ALA A 77 -1.67 -1.79 -1.41
C ALA A 77 -0.26 -2.05 -0.87
N VAL A 78 0.73 -2.29 -1.74
CA VAL A 78 2.14 -2.41 -1.31
C VAL A 78 2.61 -1.09 -0.72
N HIS A 79 2.20 0.04 -1.30
CA HIS A 79 2.49 1.36 -0.76
C HIS A 79 1.96 1.52 0.65
N LEU A 80 0.70 1.18 0.93
CA LEU A 80 0.16 1.19 2.31
C LEU A 80 0.98 0.31 3.27
N ALA A 81 1.41 -0.88 2.83
CA ALA A 81 2.27 -1.74 3.66
C ALA A 81 3.66 -1.11 3.93
N LEU A 82 4.23 -0.42 2.95
CA LEU A 82 5.49 0.31 3.10
C LEU A 82 5.34 1.53 4.04
N LEU A 83 4.22 2.25 3.98
CA LEU A 83 3.93 3.36 4.90
C LEU A 83 3.88 2.87 6.36
N GLU A 84 3.28 1.69 6.61
CA GLU A 84 3.32 1.07 7.94
C GLU A 84 4.75 0.69 8.36
N CYS A 85 5.59 0.23 7.43
CA CYS A 85 7.00 -0.03 7.72
C CYS A 85 7.73 1.27 8.13
N PHE A 86 7.52 2.38 7.41
CA PHE A 86 8.10 3.69 7.77
C PHE A 86 7.57 4.20 9.12
N ARG A 87 6.28 4.03 9.39
CA ARG A 87 5.69 4.33 10.69
C ARG A 87 6.33 3.51 11.80
N ASN A 88 6.58 2.22 11.58
CA ASN A 88 7.25 1.35 12.54
C ASN A 88 8.72 1.72 12.74
N LEU A 89 9.42 2.17 11.70
CA LEU A 89 10.75 2.77 11.82
C LEU A 89 10.71 3.99 12.74
N ARG A 90 9.76 4.91 12.54
CA ARG A 90 9.56 6.07 13.44
C ARG A 90 9.25 5.65 14.87
N ALA A 91 8.41 4.63 15.07
CA ALA A 91 8.11 4.11 16.40
C ALA A 91 9.36 3.50 17.07
N SER A 92 10.22 2.82 16.31
CA SER A 92 11.49 2.27 16.81
C SER A 92 12.49 3.36 17.20
N ALA A 93 12.41 4.57 16.62
CA ALA A 93 13.23 5.70 17.02
C ALA A 93 13.05 6.06 18.50
N ARG A 94 11.88 5.78 19.10
CA ARG A 94 11.65 5.99 20.54
C ARG A 94 12.52 5.10 21.42
N ALA A 95 12.84 3.90 20.94
CA ALA A 95 13.69 2.92 21.61
C ALA A 95 15.20 3.24 21.50
N LEU A 96 15.57 4.31 20.80
CA LEU A 96 16.96 4.78 20.76
C LEU A 96 17.39 5.28 22.14
N ASP A 97 18.40 4.64 22.71
CA ASP A 97 19.07 5.07 23.94
C ASP A 97 20.33 5.86 23.57
N VAL A 98 20.13 7.14 23.21
CA VAL A 98 21.21 8.05 22.83
C VAL A 98 21.40 9.05 23.95
N GLU A 99 22.53 8.94 24.64
CA GLU A 99 22.99 9.91 25.63
C GLU A 99 23.62 11.12 24.91
N VAL A 100 23.19 12.33 25.27
CA VAL A 100 23.79 13.56 24.76
C VAL A 100 24.40 14.34 25.91
N VAL A 101 25.66 14.72 25.75
CA VAL A 101 26.32 15.69 26.62
C VAL A 101 25.91 17.08 26.13
N GLN A 102 25.05 17.76 26.89
CA GLN A 102 24.68 19.13 26.54
C GLN A 102 25.90 20.06 26.65
N PRO A 103 26.10 20.99 25.70
CA PRO A 103 27.13 22.00 25.85
C PRO A 103 26.82 22.86 27.09
N PRO A 104 27.83 23.32 27.84
CA PRO A 104 27.60 24.11 29.05
C PRO A 104 26.80 25.37 28.72
N SER A 105 25.67 25.56 29.41
CA SER A 105 24.91 26.80 29.36
C SER A 105 25.72 27.90 30.05
N TYR A 106 26.24 28.85 29.28
CA TYR A 106 26.92 30.02 29.82
C TYR A 106 25.87 31.05 30.28
N ASP A 107 25.41 30.91 31.52
CA ASP A 107 24.69 31.99 32.21
C ASP A 107 25.71 33.06 32.64
N ALA A 108 25.65 34.24 32.02
CA ALA A 108 26.58 35.35 32.27
C ALA A 108 26.53 35.95 33.70
N VAL A 109 25.71 35.39 34.60
CA VAL A 109 25.43 35.94 35.94
C VAL A 109 25.81 34.99 37.09
N LYS A 110 26.30 33.77 36.81
CA LYS A 110 26.72 32.82 37.85
C LYS A 110 28.14 32.33 37.63
N SER A 111 28.95 32.37 38.69
CA SER A 111 30.30 31.82 38.73
C SER A 111 30.30 30.35 38.29
N PRO A 112 31.31 29.89 37.52
CA PRO A 112 31.30 28.54 36.96
C PRO A 112 31.38 27.51 38.09
N THR A 113 30.29 26.80 38.33
CA THR A 113 30.32 25.58 39.13
C THR A 113 30.77 24.49 38.17
N LEU A 114 31.95 23.91 38.40
CA LEU A 114 32.50 22.76 37.68
C LEU A 114 31.70 21.50 38.05
N SER A 115 30.45 21.41 37.64
CA SER A 115 29.73 20.14 37.55
C SER A 115 29.89 19.64 36.11
N ALA A 116 30.50 18.47 35.94
CA ALA A 116 30.53 17.81 34.64
C ALA A 116 29.09 17.70 34.10
N PRO A 117 28.83 18.04 32.83
CA PRO A 117 27.49 17.93 32.27
C PRO A 117 27.04 16.47 32.36
N GLU A 118 25.98 16.22 33.13
CA GLU A 118 25.38 14.89 33.23
C GLU A 118 24.81 14.50 31.87
N PRO A 119 25.09 13.27 31.39
CA PRO A 119 24.51 12.78 30.15
C PRO A 119 22.99 12.76 30.30
N THR A 120 22.31 13.53 29.45
CA THR A 120 20.85 13.59 29.43
C THR A 120 20.35 12.81 28.21
N GLN A 121 19.26 12.05 28.37
CA GLN A 121 18.66 11.34 27.24
C GLN A 121 18.09 12.31 26.20
N LEU A 122 18.31 12.01 24.93
CA LEU A 122 17.76 12.79 23.82
C LEU A 122 16.21 12.78 23.87
N PRO A 123 15.53 13.94 23.77
CA PRO A 123 14.07 13.99 23.76
C PRO A 123 13.46 13.16 22.62
N GLU A 124 12.30 12.52 22.84
CA GLU A 124 11.63 11.69 21.83
C GLU A 124 11.41 12.43 20.50
N SER A 125 11.09 13.73 20.56
CA SER A 125 10.91 14.59 19.38
C SER A 125 12.18 14.74 18.55
N GLN A 126 13.36 14.72 19.18
CA GLN A 126 14.66 14.87 18.51
C GLN A 126 15.25 13.54 18.05
N LYS A 127 14.86 12.42 18.68
CA LYS A 127 15.32 11.06 18.27
C LYS A 127 14.95 10.74 16.83
N TRP A 128 13.74 11.10 16.43
CA TRP A 128 13.29 10.90 15.05
C TRP A 128 14.04 11.80 14.06
N ASP A 129 14.23 13.07 14.40
CA ASP A 129 15.00 14.00 13.55
C ASP A 129 16.46 13.55 13.39
N LEU A 130 17.08 13.03 14.46
CA LEU A 130 18.40 12.41 14.41
C LEU A 130 18.41 11.21 13.45
N LEU A 131 17.43 10.31 13.56
CA LEU A 131 17.31 9.16 12.69
C LEU A 131 17.22 9.59 11.22
N ILE A 132 16.40 10.58 10.88
CA ILE A 132 16.31 11.10 9.50
C ILE A 132 17.66 11.67 9.04
N LYS A 133 18.34 12.48 9.85
CA LYS A 133 19.65 13.04 9.49
C LYS A 133 20.70 11.95 9.22
N LEU A 134 20.67 10.87 10.00
CA LEU A 134 21.52 9.71 9.77
C LEU A 134 21.11 8.97 8.50
N ALA A 135 19.82 8.73 8.29
CA ALA A 135 19.31 8.13 7.07
C ALA A 135 19.73 8.90 5.82
N VAL A 136 19.66 10.25 5.84
CA VAL A 136 20.14 11.12 4.77
C VAL A 136 21.65 10.97 4.54
N THR A 137 22.44 10.90 5.61
CA THR A 137 23.90 10.68 5.53
C THR A 137 24.23 9.31 4.91
N ARG A 138 23.48 8.27 5.29
CA ARG A 138 23.64 6.92 4.76
C ARG A 138 23.18 6.84 3.31
N PHE A 139 22.04 7.45 2.99
CA PHE A 139 21.47 7.57 1.66
C PHE A 139 22.42 8.27 0.68
N THR A 140 23.02 9.42 1.04
CA THR A 140 23.96 10.11 0.15
C THR A 140 25.21 9.27 -0.17
N THR A 141 25.64 8.43 0.77
CA THR A 141 26.75 7.47 0.54
C THR A 141 26.31 6.38 -0.43
N TRP A 142 25.13 5.79 -0.21
CA TRP A 142 24.55 4.80 -1.11
C TRP A 142 24.29 5.35 -2.52
N TRP A 143 23.73 6.56 -2.60
CA TRP A 143 23.46 7.27 -3.86
C TRP A 143 24.74 7.52 -4.65
N SER A 144 25.85 7.86 -3.99
CA SER A 144 27.15 8.02 -4.66
C SER A 144 27.67 6.71 -5.26
N GLY A 145 27.29 5.56 -4.70
CA GLY A 145 27.64 4.22 -5.19
C GLY A 145 26.56 3.56 -6.07
N ILE A 146 25.49 4.27 -6.42
CA ILE A 146 24.33 3.69 -7.10
C ILE A 146 24.68 3.11 -8.47
N GLU A 147 25.66 3.69 -9.16
CA GLU A 147 26.14 3.19 -10.45
C GLU A 147 26.64 1.75 -10.36
N LEU A 148 27.46 1.43 -9.35
CA LEU A 148 28.00 0.08 -9.17
C LEU A 148 26.85 -0.92 -8.97
N LEU A 149 25.82 -0.50 -8.23
CA LEU A 149 24.61 -1.30 -8.00
C LEU A 149 23.87 -1.56 -9.31
N LEU A 150 23.59 -0.52 -10.09
CA LEU A 150 22.85 -0.66 -11.35
C LEU A 150 23.64 -1.44 -12.41
N ASN A 151 24.97 -1.28 -12.46
CA ASN A 151 25.84 -2.05 -13.36
C ASN A 151 25.87 -3.53 -12.97
N HIS A 152 25.97 -3.83 -11.67
CA HIS A 152 25.85 -5.19 -11.17
C HIS A 152 24.46 -5.78 -11.45
N ALA A 153 23.38 -5.03 -11.22
CA ALA A 153 22.03 -5.49 -11.53
C ALA A 153 21.89 -5.86 -13.01
N ASN A 154 22.35 -4.99 -13.92
CA ASN A 154 22.27 -5.23 -15.35
C ASN A 154 23.08 -6.46 -15.79
N ALA A 155 24.32 -6.60 -15.31
CA ALA A 155 25.20 -7.72 -15.65
C ALA A 155 24.66 -9.09 -15.21
N TYR A 156 23.85 -9.14 -14.16
CA TYR A 156 23.26 -10.40 -13.67
C TYR A 156 21.77 -10.56 -14.05
N SER A 157 21.19 -9.59 -14.75
CA SER A 157 19.81 -9.65 -15.27
C SER A 157 19.69 -10.41 -16.62
N HIS A 158 20.75 -11.07 -17.08
CA HIS A 158 20.85 -11.78 -18.37
C HIS A 158 19.93 -13.02 -18.58
N HIS A 159 18.82 -13.13 -17.85
CA HIS A 159 17.78 -14.13 -18.12
C HIS A 159 16.49 -13.51 -18.70
N GLY A 160 16.46 -12.20 -18.96
CA GLY A 160 15.24 -11.48 -19.35
C GLY A 160 15.32 -10.59 -20.59
N GLY A 161 16.19 -10.87 -21.57
CA GLY A 161 16.22 -10.14 -22.86
C GLY A 161 16.48 -8.62 -22.76
N ALA A 162 16.67 -7.97 -23.91
CA ALA A 162 16.96 -6.52 -24.00
C ALA A 162 15.74 -5.60 -23.69
N ARG A 163 14.75 -6.08 -22.92
CA ARG A 163 13.39 -5.51 -22.83
C ARG A 163 12.91 -5.21 -21.41
N ALA A 164 13.75 -5.38 -20.39
CA ALA A 164 13.33 -5.12 -19.01
C ALA A 164 13.51 -3.64 -18.66
N ALA A 165 12.42 -2.96 -18.31
CA ALA A 165 12.53 -1.75 -17.49
C ALA A 165 13.47 -2.07 -16.31
N LEU A 166 14.40 -1.16 -15.99
CA LEU A 166 15.39 -1.38 -14.94
C LEU A 166 14.66 -1.53 -13.61
N GLN A 167 14.38 -2.77 -13.21
CA GLN A 167 13.64 -3.07 -11.99
C GLN A 167 14.58 -3.74 -11.01
N LEU A 168 14.80 -3.11 -9.85
CA LEU A 168 15.60 -3.72 -8.81
C LEU A 168 14.88 -4.95 -8.26
N THR A 169 15.56 -6.08 -8.20
CA THR A 169 15.08 -7.26 -7.48
C THR A 169 15.33 -7.10 -5.98
N LYS A 170 14.74 -7.97 -5.17
CA LYS A 170 14.87 -7.95 -3.70
C LYS A 170 16.32 -8.00 -3.20
N ASP A 171 17.24 -8.55 -4.00
CA ASP A 171 18.66 -8.67 -3.65
C ASP A 171 19.43 -7.35 -3.78
N TYR A 172 18.82 -6.32 -4.38
CA TYR A 172 19.41 -5.00 -4.61
C TYR A 172 18.73 -3.89 -3.81
N LEU A 173 17.76 -4.23 -2.95
CA LEU A 173 17.05 -3.24 -2.15
C LEU A 173 17.95 -2.65 -1.06
N PRO A 174 17.93 -1.31 -0.86
CA PRO A 174 18.59 -0.70 0.27
C PRO A 174 17.80 -0.90 1.59
N PRO A 175 18.43 -0.64 2.75
CA PRO A 175 17.78 -0.57 4.07
C PRO A 175 16.54 0.34 4.11
N LEU A 176 15.64 0.06 5.08
CA LEU A 176 14.36 0.76 5.21
C LEU A 176 14.49 2.28 5.39
N ASP A 177 15.49 2.73 6.14
CA ASP A 177 15.75 4.16 6.34
C ASP A 177 16.24 4.85 5.05
N ILE A 178 16.98 4.14 4.21
CA ILE A 178 17.43 4.63 2.91
C ILE A 178 16.29 4.58 1.89
N LEU A 179 15.43 3.56 1.95
CA LEU A 179 14.18 3.52 1.18
C LEU A 179 13.25 4.69 1.52
N LEU A 180 13.21 5.12 2.79
CA LEU A 180 12.42 6.30 3.21
C LEU A 180 12.92 7.58 2.54
N VAL A 181 14.23 7.81 2.54
CA VAL A 181 14.82 8.99 1.91
C VAL A 181 14.65 8.94 0.39
N TRP A 182 14.86 7.76 -0.22
CA TRP A 182 14.66 7.59 -1.66
C TRP A 182 13.20 7.80 -2.08
N TYR A 183 12.26 7.26 -1.29
CA TYR A 183 10.82 7.49 -1.45
C TYR A 183 10.48 8.98 -1.43
N ALA A 184 10.94 9.72 -0.42
CA ALA A 184 10.67 11.15 -0.31
C ALA A 184 11.28 11.93 -1.48
N LEU A 185 12.51 11.60 -1.88
CA LEU A 185 13.16 12.24 -3.03
C LEU A 185 12.37 11.99 -4.33
N MET A 186 11.95 10.76 -4.62
CA MET A 186 11.16 10.46 -5.84
C MET A 186 9.77 11.12 -5.85
N LEU A 187 9.23 11.45 -4.68
CA LEU A 187 7.99 12.22 -4.54
C LEU A 187 8.18 13.72 -4.74
N ASP A 188 9.39 14.20 -5.05
CA ASP A 188 9.65 15.52 -5.60
C ASP A 188 10.28 15.33 -6.99
N ALA A 189 9.55 15.69 -8.03
CA ALA A 189 9.90 15.34 -9.41
C ALA A 189 11.09 16.19 -9.88
N GLU A 190 11.10 17.47 -9.49
CA GLU A 190 12.17 18.40 -9.82
C GLU A 190 13.44 18.04 -9.04
N ALA A 191 13.31 17.76 -7.74
CA ALA A 191 14.44 17.32 -6.92
C ALA A 191 15.01 15.98 -7.38
N TYR A 192 14.16 15.00 -7.71
CA TYR A 192 14.61 13.71 -8.22
C TYR A 192 15.31 13.85 -9.57
N ASP A 193 14.74 14.64 -10.49
CA ASP A 193 15.35 14.89 -11.79
C ASP A 193 16.72 15.57 -11.64
N ALA A 194 16.83 16.59 -10.79
CA ALA A 194 18.10 17.26 -10.50
C ALA A 194 19.12 16.30 -9.88
N ALA A 195 18.71 15.47 -8.91
CA ALA A 195 19.57 14.46 -8.30
C ALA A 195 20.02 13.37 -9.28
N CYS A 196 19.19 13.03 -10.26
CA CYS A 196 19.54 12.13 -11.36
C CYS A 196 20.54 12.78 -12.32
N GLU A 197 20.35 14.04 -12.71
CA GLU A 197 21.29 14.77 -13.58
C GLU A 197 22.66 14.94 -12.93
N ALA A 198 22.69 15.16 -11.62
CA ALA A 198 23.94 15.23 -10.86
C ALA A 198 24.77 13.93 -10.89
N GLN A 199 24.16 12.79 -11.26
CA GLN A 199 24.85 11.51 -11.46
C GLN A 199 25.50 11.37 -12.85
N GLY A 200 25.38 12.38 -13.72
CA GLY A 200 26.03 12.44 -15.03
C GLY A 200 25.57 11.31 -15.97
N VAL A 201 26.48 10.40 -16.29
CA VAL A 201 26.27 9.33 -17.30
C VAL A 201 25.07 8.44 -16.99
N ASN A 202 24.65 8.34 -15.71
CA ASN A 202 23.54 7.49 -15.27
C ASN A 202 22.19 8.21 -15.18
N ALA A 203 22.11 9.50 -15.51
CA ALA A 203 20.89 10.30 -15.37
C ALA A 203 19.69 9.65 -16.08
N SER A 204 19.86 9.20 -17.33
CA SER A 204 18.81 8.55 -18.11
C SER A 204 18.30 7.26 -17.48
N ARG A 205 19.19 6.44 -16.93
CA ARG A 205 18.84 5.17 -16.28
C ARG A 205 18.07 5.38 -14.99
N LEU A 206 18.49 6.37 -14.19
CA LEU A 206 17.84 6.70 -12.92
C LEU A 206 16.47 7.35 -13.12
N LYS A 207 16.30 8.16 -14.18
CA LYS A 207 15.01 8.74 -14.56
C LYS A 207 13.99 7.70 -15.04
N ASN A 208 14.47 6.60 -15.64
CA ASN A 208 13.64 5.47 -16.06
C ASN A 208 13.44 4.42 -14.95
N LEU A 209 14.13 4.56 -13.80
CA LEU A 209 14.04 3.63 -12.68
C LEU A 209 12.68 3.77 -12.00
N CYS A 210 11.90 2.70 -12.03
CA CYS A 210 10.65 2.60 -11.28
C CYS A 210 10.93 2.25 -9.82
N PHE A 211 10.12 2.76 -8.91
CA PHE A 211 10.20 2.33 -7.52
C PHE A 211 9.92 0.81 -7.41
N PRO A 212 10.72 0.04 -6.67
CA PRO A 212 10.80 -1.41 -6.85
C PRO A 212 9.69 -2.17 -6.08
N TRP A 213 8.43 -1.92 -6.41
CA TRP A 213 7.28 -2.46 -5.67
C TRP A 213 7.23 -3.98 -5.56
N PRO A 214 7.48 -4.78 -6.62
CA PRO A 214 7.52 -6.24 -6.48
C PRO A 214 8.58 -6.72 -5.51
N ALA A 215 9.78 -6.12 -5.55
CA ALA A 215 10.84 -6.46 -4.63
C ALA A 215 10.46 -6.08 -3.19
N ILE A 216 9.86 -4.91 -2.99
CA ILE A 216 9.38 -4.45 -1.68
C ILE A 216 8.30 -5.39 -1.13
N ARG A 217 7.30 -5.76 -1.94
CA ARG A 217 6.26 -6.73 -1.55
C ARG A 217 6.88 -8.05 -1.09
N ASP A 218 7.90 -8.54 -1.77
CA ASP A 218 8.54 -9.83 -1.48
C ASP A 218 9.37 -9.84 -0.19
N VAL A 219 9.73 -8.66 0.34
CA VAL A 219 10.54 -8.54 1.56
C VAL A 219 9.76 -8.04 2.77
N ILE A 220 8.52 -7.55 2.59
CA ILE A 220 7.68 -7.13 3.71
C ILE A 220 7.02 -8.34 4.36
N ASP A 221 7.22 -8.50 5.68
CA ASP A 221 6.37 -9.32 6.52
C ASP A 221 4.99 -8.64 6.65
N MET A 222 4.01 -9.14 5.89
CA MET A 222 2.66 -8.58 5.85
C MET A 222 1.89 -8.77 7.17
N ASP A 223 2.32 -9.63 8.09
CA ASP A 223 1.68 -9.73 9.41
C ASP A 223 2.22 -8.68 10.37
N LYS A 224 3.53 -8.40 10.33
CA LYS A 224 4.17 -7.43 11.24
C LYS A 224 4.34 -6.03 10.67
N MET A 225 4.15 -5.85 9.36
CA MET A 225 4.55 -4.66 8.60
C MET A 225 6.01 -4.29 8.89
N GLN A 226 6.89 -5.26 8.69
CA GLN A 226 8.33 -5.13 8.86
C GLN A 226 9.04 -5.51 7.57
N LEU A 227 9.95 -4.66 7.11
CA LEU A 227 10.78 -4.94 5.94
C LEU A 227 11.96 -5.84 6.36
N VAL A 228 12.00 -7.06 5.83
CA VAL A 228 13.04 -8.06 6.13
C VAL A 228 13.96 -8.21 4.92
N LEU A 229 15.07 -7.46 4.93
CA LEU A 229 16.03 -7.51 3.83
C LEU A 229 16.71 -8.89 3.70
N PRO A 230 16.83 -9.44 2.48
CA PRO A 230 17.64 -10.62 2.21
C PRO A 230 19.11 -10.42 2.59
N ARG A 231 19.80 -11.50 2.99
CA ARG A 231 21.24 -11.46 3.33
C ARG A 231 22.12 -10.96 2.17
N SER A 232 21.72 -11.25 0.93
CA SER A 232 22.35 -10.75 -0.30
C SER A 232 22.31 -9.22 -0.35
N ALA A 233 21.14 -8.62 -0.17
CA ALA A 233 20.94 -7.18 -0.15
C ALA A 233 21.70 -6.50 1.00
N GLN A 234 21.68 -7.10 2.19
CA GLN A 234 22.47 -6.61 3.35
C GLN A 234 23.97 -6.57 3.04
N LYS A 235 24.52 -7.64 2.46
CA LYS A 235 25.94 -7.70 2.06
C LYS A 235 26.27 -6.72 0.95
N LEU A 236 25.42 -6.60 -0.06
CA LEU A 236 25.61 -5.66 -1.16
C LEU A 236 25.66 -4.22 -0.64
N PHE A 237 24.72 -3.86 0.24
CA PHE A 237 24.68 -2.54 0.87
C PHE A 237 25.99 -2.25 1.62
N HIS A 238 26.45 -3.20 2.44
CA HIS A 238 27.72 -3.07 3.15
C HIS A 238 28.91 -2.94 2.21
N ASN A 239 28.98 -3.73 1.14
CA ASN A 239 30.09 -3.68 0.19
C ASN A 239 30.16 -2.35 -0.57
N ILE A 240 29.02 -1.74 -0.89
CA ILE A 240 28.96 -0.46 -1.61
C ILE A 240 29.27 0.72 -0.69
N THR A 241 28.75 0.70 0.54
CA THR A 241 28.78 1.87 1.43
C THR A 241 29.81 1.78 2.56
N SER A 242 30.33 0.58 2.84
CA SER A 242 31.08 0.24 4.06
C SER A 242 30.29 0.51 5.36
N GLN A 243 28.97 0.57 5.28
CA GLN A 243 28.08 0.83 6.43
C GLN A 243 27.36 -0.46 6.86
N PRO A 244 27.01 -0.61 8.15
CA PRO A 244 26.05 -1.64 8.56
C PRO A 244 24.68 -1.36 7.92
N TYR A 245 23.91 -2.41 7.65
CA TYR A 245 22.58 -2.28 7.04
C TYR A 245 21.52 -1.77 8.05
N ASP A 246 21.66 -2.11 9.33
CA ASP A 246 20.79 -1.63 10.40
C ASP A 246 21.23 -0.24 10.88
N ILE A 247 20.30 0.70 10.95
CA ILE A 247 20.55 2.06 11.43
C ILE A 247 20.95 2.10 12.91
N LEU A 248 20.48 1.13 13.70
CA LEU A 248 20.81 1.02 15.12
C LEU A 248 22.26 0.58 15.32
N ASP A 249 22.75 -0.30 14.44
CA ASP A 249 24.15 -0.71 14.47
C ASP A 249 25.06 0.36 13.88
N TYR A 250 24.57 1.14 12.90
CA TYR A 250 25.25 2.35 12.42
C TYR A 250 25.52 3.35 13.54
N LEU A 251 24.53 3.58 14.42
CA LEU A 251 24.65 4.48 15.56
C LEU A 251 25.73 4.06 16.57
N LYS A 252 25.89 2.75 16.81
CA LYS A 252 26.86 2.22 17.78
C LYS A 252 28.30 2.30 17.28
N SER A 253 28.51 2.32 15.97
CA SER A 253 29.84 2.30 15.35
C SER A 253 29.82 3.08 14.04
N PRO A 254 29.68 4.42 14.10
CA PRO A 254 29.69 5.23 12.90
C PRO A 254 31.05 5.09 12.20
N PRO A 255 31.08 4.90 10.87
CA PRO A 255 32.34 4.82 10.14
C PRO A 255 33.10 6.14 10.27
N ALA A 256 34.43 6.08 10.18
CA ALA A 256 35.25 7.29 10.13
C ALA A 256 34.75 8.17 8.97
N TYR A 257 34.43 9.44 9.27
CA TYR A 257 33.95 10.39 8.27
C TYR A 257 35.04 10.62 7.22
N THR A 258 35.05 9.80 6.17
CA THR A 258 35.85 10.05 4.98
C THR A 258 34.98 10.87 4.03
N ASP A 259 35.40 12.10 3.78
CA ASP A 259 34.81 13.01 2.81
C ASP A 259 35.12 12.48 1.40
N LEU A 260 34.45 11.40 1.01
CA LEU A 260 34.52 10.85 -0.34
C LEU A 260 33.70 11.79 -1.22
N GLY A 261 34.33 12.70 -1.96
CA GLY A 261 33.68 13.70 -2.82
C GLY A 261 32.36 13.21 -3.45
N ARG A 262 31.24 13.49 -2.76
CA ARG A 262 29.93 12.89 -3.00
C ARG A 262 29.19 13.62 -4.11
N VAL A 263 28.35 12.89 -4.86
CA VAL A 263 27.31 13.51 -5.68
C VAL A 263 26.45 14.37 -4.76
N ARG A 264 26.40 15.68 -5.03
CA ARG A 264 25.62 16.62 -4.22
C ARG A 264 24.17 16.58 -4.67
N ILE A 265 23.29 16.30 -3.72
CA ILE A 265 21.86 16.51 -3.88
C ILE A 265 21.58 17.91 -3.31
N GLU A 266 21.08 18.82 -4.15
CA GLU A 266 20.88 20.22 -3.79
C GLU A 266 19.68 20.40 -2.84
N THR A 267 18.69 19.53 -2.95
CA THR A 267 17.47 19.54 -2.13
C THR A 267 17.75 19.13 -0.69
N ASP A 268 17.07 19.79 0.25
CA ASP A 268 17.06 19.39 1.65
C ASP A 268 16.24 18.11 1.86
N LEU A 269 16.93 16.97 1.73
CA LEU A 269 16.35 15.64 1.93
C LEU A 269 15.73 15.45 3.31
N PHE A 270 16.21 16.17 4.34
CA PHE A 270 15.59 16.11 5.66
C PHE A 270 14.17 16.69 5.59
N SER A 271 14.03 17.91 5.04
CA SER A 271 12.73 18.56 4.89
C SER A 271 11.77 17.78 3.98
N GLU A 272 12.28 17.14 2.91
CA GLU A 272 11.44 16.29 2.05
C GLU A 272 10.87 15.09 2.81
N VAL A 273 11.68 14.42 3.65
CA VAL A 273 11.17 13.33 4.49
C VAL A 273 10.13 13.85 5.49
N LYS A 274 10.37 15.01 6.12
CA LYS A 274 9.42 15.63 7.07
C LYS A 274 8.07 15.94 6.42
N ARG A 275 8.05 16.36 5.14
CA ARG A 275 6.83 16.71 4.39
C ARG A 275 5.82 15.56 4.28
N HIS A 276 6.29 14.31 4.38
CA HIS A 276 5.44 13.12 4.25
C HIS A 276 4.99 12.52 5.58
N GLU A 277 5.42 13.04 6.73
CA GLU A 277 5.10 12.48 8.05
C GLU A 277 3.60 12.47 8.36
N SER A 278 2.91 13.57 8.07
CA SER A 278 1.48 13.69 8.33
C SER A 278 0.67 12.68 7.52
N PHE A 279 1.09 12.42 6.28
CA PHE A 279 0.46 11.43 5.40
C PHE A 279 0.72 9.99 5.89
N ILE A 280 1.93 9.68 6.37
CA ILE A 280 2.24 8.38 6.98
C ILE A 280 1.38 8.16 8.23
N GLU A 281 1.23 9.19 9.07
CA GLU A 281 0.40 9.10 10.29
C GLU A 281 -1.09 8.97 9.95
N GLU A 282 -1.59 9.73 8.97
CA GLU A 282 -2.96 9.61 8.47
C GLU A 282 -3.25 8.20 7.91
N SER A 283 -2.30 7.64 7.14
CA SER A 283 -2.37 6.26 6.65
C SER A 283 -2.50 5.26 7.80
N HIS A 284 -1.73 5.46 8.87
CA HIS A 284 -1.78 4.60 10.05
C HIS A 284 -3.09 4.74 10.83
N GLN A 285 -3.64 5.95 10.93
CA GLN A 285 -4.93 6.19 11.59
C GLN A 285 -6.10 5.54 10.84
N LEU A 286 -6.06 5.56 9.50
CA LEU A 286 -7.05 4.89 8.66
C LEU A 286 -6.84 3.37 8.60
N LEU A 287 -5.58 2.92 8.70
CA LEU A 287 -5.15 1.52 8.68
C LEU A 287 -5.81 0.69 7.57
N TRP A 288 -5.96 1.25 6.38
CA TRP A 288 -6.64 0.60 5.25
C TRP A 288 -6.04 -0.77 4.92
N ILE A 289 -4.74 -0.97 5.09
CA ILE A 289 -4.05 -2.24 4.86
C ILE A 289 -4.57 -3.41 5.72
N ARG A 290 -5.31 -3.13 6.81
CA ARG A 290 -5.97 -4.14 7.66
C ARG A 290 -7.49 -4.13 7.54
N SER A 291 -8.04 -3.22 6.74
CA SER A 291 -9.47 -3.05 6.53
C SER A 291 -10.07 -4.28 5.84
N PRO A 292 -11.29 -4.71 6.22
CA PRO A 292 -12.02 -5.72 5.46
C PRO A 292 -12.37 -5.26 4.03
N ALA A 293 -12.37 -3.95 3.78
CA ALA A 293 -12.70 -3.34 2.50
C ALA A 293 -11.48 -2.94 1.65
N LEU A 294 -10.27 -3.39 2.01
CA LEU A 294 -9.01 -2.93 1.41
C LEU A 294 -9.05 -2.86 -0.13
N GLN A 295 -9.43 -3.95 -0.80
CA GLN A 295 -9.49 -4.00 -2.27
C GLN A 295 -10.49 -3.00 -2.83
N GLY A 296 -11.70 -2.94 -2.27
CA GLY A 296 -12.76 -2.05 -2.72
C GLY A 296 -12.40 -0.58 -2.52
N SER A 297 -11.83 -0.24 -1.36
CA SER A 297 -11.33 1.11 -1.05
C SER A 297 -10.28 1.57 -2.05
N LEU A 298 -9.30 0.71 -2.37
CA LEU A 298 -8.23 1.04 -3.31
C LEU A 298 -8.74 1.19 -4.75
N ILE A 299 -9.66 0.32 -5.20
CA ILE A 299 -10.27 0.45 -6.54
C ILE A 299 -11.02 1.79 -6.65
N ARG A 300 -11.87 2.12 -5.67
CA ARG A 300 -12.62 3.38 -5.67
C ARG A 300 -11.69 4.59 -5.63
N ALA A 301 -10.64 4.55 -4.81
CA ALA A 301 -9.64 5.61 -4.73
C ALA A 301 -8.88 5.81 -6.05
N GLY A 302 -8.55 4.73 -6.77
CA GLY A 302 -7.93 4.81 -8.09
C GLY A 302 -8.86 5.42 -9.13
N MET A 303 -10.15 5.07 -9.10
CA MET A 303 -11.15 5.70 -9.96
C MET A 303 -11.33 7.20 -9.66
N GLU A 304 -11.37 7.57 -8.38
CA GLU A 304 -11.46 8.96 -7.94
C GLU A 304 -10.21 9.77 -8.36
N TYR A 305 -9.03 9.16 -8.29
CA TYR A 305 -7.78 9.75 -8.75
C TYR A 305 -7.79 10.02 -10.26
N LEU A 306 -8.23 9.05 -11.07
CA LEU A 306 -8.34 9.22 -12.51
C LEU A 306 -9.36 10.30 -12.87
N ASP A 307 -10.53 10.27 -12.25
CA ASP A 307 -11.58 11.26 -12.44
C ASP A 307 -11.12 12.68 -12.06
N PHE A 308 -10.35 12.83 -10.96
CA PHE A 308 -9.76 14.10 -10.56
C PHE A 308 -8.89 14.72 -11.66
N HIS A 309 -7.99 13.94 -12.26
CA HIS A 309 -7.11 14.43 -13.33
C HIS A 309 -7.86 14.73 -14.63
N LEU A 310 -8.87 13.92 -14.98
CA LEU A 310 -9.71 14.16 -16.16
C LEU A 310 -10.56 15.43 -16.03
N ARG A 311 -11.02 15.76 -14.81
CA ARG A 311 -11.80 16.99 -14.55
C ARG A 311 -10.93 18.24 -14.39
N ARG A 312 -9.70 18.09 -13.92
CA ARG A 312 -8.77 19.21 -13.65
C ARG A 312 -7.40 19.00 -14.31
N PRO A 313 -7.33 18.93 -15.65
CA PRO A 313 -6.09 18.63 -16.38
C PRO A 313 -5.01 19.72 -16.27
N THR A 314 -5.39 20.96 -15.91
CA THR A 314 -4.48 22.12 -15.84
C THR A 314 -4.15 22.56 -14.41
N ALA A 315 -4.63 21.83 -13.39
CA ALA A 315 -4.35 22.18 -12.01
C ALA A 315 -2.86 21.99 -11.70
N THR A 316 -2.22 22.99 -11.07
CA THR A 316 -0.92 22.79 -10.44
C THR A 316 -1.09 21.76 -9.33
N GLU A 317 -0.52 20.58 -9.54
CA GLU A 317 -0.91 19.36 -8.84
C GLU A 317 -0.55 19.41 -7.37
N GLU A 318 0.58 20.01 -7.01
CA GLU A 318 1.01 20.08 -5.62
C GLU A 318 0.07 20.95 -4.77
N ASP A 319 -0.44 22.06 -5.31
CA ASP A 319 -1.35 22.94 -4.58
C ASP A 319 -2.77 22.39 -4.50
N THR A 320 -3.16 21.49 -5.41
CA THR A 320 -4.55 21.01 -5.53
C THR A 320 -4.76 19.61 -4.99
N VAL A 321 -3.77 18.72 -5.12
CA VAL A 321 -3.83 17.32 -4.65
C VAL A 321 -3.72 17.25 -3.12
N VAL A 322 -3.00 18.18 -2.48
CA VAL A 322 -2.83 18.21 -1.02
C VAL A 322 -4.17 18.31 -0.27
N TYR A 323 -5.19 18.92 -0.89
CA TYR A 323 -6.54 19.06 -0.31
C TYR A 323 -7.53 17.96 -0.73
N GLN A 324 -7.06 16.93 -1.45
CA GLN A 324 -7.92 15.82 -1.87
C GLN A 324 -8.06 14.74 -0.80
N SER A 325 -8.98 13.81 -1.04
CA SER A 325 -9.17 12.63 -0.19
C SER A 325 -7.87 11.85 0.00
N PHE A 326 -7.78 11.10 1.10
CA PHE A 326 -6.62 10.25 1.39
C PHE A 326 -6.31 9.30 0.22
N GLY A 327 -7.34 8.70 -0.37
CA GLY A 327 -7.22 7.79 -1.50
C GLY A 327 -6.58 8.44 -2.74
N VAL A 328 -7.04 9.64 -3.12
CA VAL A 328 -6.46 10.38 -4.25
C VAL A 328 -5.00 10.75 -3.96
N ARG A 329 -4.69 11.21 -2.75
CA ARG A 329 -3.31 11.52 -2.33
C ARG A 329 -2.38 10.30 -2.31
N LEU A 330 -2.91 9.12 -1.99
CA LEU A 330 -2.20 7.84 -2.04
C LEU A 330 -1.87 7.45 -3.48
N PHE A 331 -2.85 7.49 -4.38
CA PHE A 331 -2.64 7.14 -5.79
C PHE A 331 -1.70 8.12 -6.49
N TRP A 332 -1.83 9.42 -6.23
CA TRP A 332 -0.90 10.43 -6.73
C TRP A 332 0.54 10.15 -6.31
N ARG A 333 0.81 9.87 -5.03
CA ARG A 333 2.15 9.47 -4.56
C ARG A 333 2.62 8.17 -5.19
N THR A 334 1.73 7.20 -5.31
CA THR A 334 2.04 5.92 -5.96
C THR A 334 2.43 6.13 -7.43
N HIS A 335 1.76 7.04 -8.14
CA HIS A 335 2.02 7.32 -9.55
C HIS A 335 3.37 8.03 -9.74
N ARG A 336 3.69 9.03 -8.88
CA ARG A 336 4.98 9.74 -8.91
C ARG A 336 6.21 8.84 -8.71
N LEU A 337 6.03 7.69 -8.07
CA LEU A 337 7.06 6.67 -7.91
C LEU A 337 7.36 5.90 -9.22
N PHE A 338 6.74 6.33 -10.32
CA PHE A 338 7.01 5.92 -11.69
C PHE A 338 7.23 7.16 -12.55
N PRO A 339 8.38 7.84 -12.45
CA PRO A 339 8.56 9.19 -13.00
C PRO A 339 8.23 9.29 -14.50
N ARG A 340 8.65 8.28 -15.29
CA ARG A 340 8.39 8.23 -16.73
C ARG A 340 6.91 8.04 -17.05
N GLN A 341 6.25 7.09 -16.39
CA GLN A 341 4.83 6.77 -16.60
C GLN A 341 3.96 7.94 -16.15
N TYR A 342 4.31 8.56 -15.02
CA TYR A 342 3.64 9.74 -14.51
C TYR A 342 3.72 10.90 -15.51
N LYS A 343 4.92 11.20 -16.03
CA LYS A 343 5.09 12.24 -17.04
C LYS A 343 4.28 11.96 -18.31
N ALA A 344 4.34 10.74 -18.83
CA ALA A 344 3.57 10.34 -20.00
C ALA A 344 2.05 10.46 -19.78
N PHE A 345 1.57 10.08 -18.60
CA PHE A 345 0.17 10.26 -18.20
C PHE A 345 -0.26 11.74 -18.19
N LEU A 346 0.59 12.63 -17.64
CA LEU A 346 0.30 14.06 -17.64
C LEU A 346 0.30 14.67 -19.03
N ASP A 347 1.23 14.25 -19.88
CA ASP A 347 1.29 14.70 -21.28
C ASP A 347 0.04 14.26 -22.04
N GLU A 348 -0.41 13.02 -21.87
CA GLU A 348 -1.65 12.51 -22.48
C GLU A 348 -2.90 13.27 -22.01
N ILE A 349 -3.01 13.55 -20.70
CA ILE A 349 -4.14 14.32 -20.14
C ILE A 349 -4.18 15.75 -20.70
N LYS A 350 -3.02 16.35 -20.97
CA LYS A 350 -2.91 17.68 -21.59
C LYS A 350 -3.22 17.61 -23.09
N ASP A 351 -2.68 16.62 -23.80
CA ASP A 351 -2.81 16.48 -25.26
C ASP A 351 -4.24 16.14 -25.69
N GLY A 352 -5.01 15.41 -24.86
CA GLY A 352 -6.45 15.17 -25.04
C GLY A 352 -7.33 16.45 -25.09
N GLN A 353 -6.75 17.64 -24.90
CA GLN A 353 -7.39 18.95 -25.13
C GLN A 353 -7.23 19.48 -26.57
N SER A 354 -6.23 19.02 -27.32
CA SER A 354 -5.78 19.65 -28.58
C SER A 354 -6.56 19.16 -29.81
N GLU A 355 -7.05 17.92 -29.77
CA GLU A 355 -7.78 17.27 -30.86
C GLU A 355 -9.11 16.74 -30.31
N PRO A 356 -10.26 16.97 -30.99
CA PRO A 356 -11.51 16.33 -30.62
C PRO A 356 -11.52 14.88 -31.11
N THR A 357 -10.59 14.05 -30.62
CA THR A 357 -10.64 12.60 -30.84
C THR A 357 -11.82 12.05 -30.04
N ARG A 358 -12.84 11.64 -30.79
CA ARG A 358 -14.15 11.18 -30.31
C ARG A 358 -14.08 9.94 -29.42
N ASP A 359 -12.93 9.26 -29.31
CA ASP A 359 -12.78 7.98 -28.62
C ASP A 359 -12.33 8.08 -27.15
N LEU A 360 -11.57 9.11 -26.75
CA LEU A 360 -11.16 9.32 -25.34
C LEU A 360 -12.37 9.53 -24.43
N LYS A 361 -13.35 10.31 -24.92
CA LYS A 361 -14.62 10.51 -24.24
C LYS A 361 -15.50 9.27 -24.29
N GLN A 362 -15.41 8.41 -25.30
CA GLN A 362 -16.26 7.23 -25.43
C GLN A 362 -15.79 6.09 -24.51
N GLY A 363 -14.49 5.81 -24.44
CA GLY A 363 -13.89 4.82 -23.53
C GLY A 363 -14.01 5.22 -22.05
N ALA A 364 -13.83 6.50 -21.74
CA ALA A 364 -14.06 7.04 -20.40
C ALA A 364 -15.56 7.20 -20.07
N LYS A 365 -16.43 7.55 -21.04
CA LYS A 365 -17.90 7.60 -20.81
C LYS A 365 -18.50 6.25 -20.49
N ILE A 366 -18.00 5.16 -21.08
CA ILE A 366 -18.50 3.82 -20.78
C ILE A 366 -18.20 3.45 -19.31
N LEU A 367 -17.19 4.08 -18.68
CA LEU A 367 -16.84 3.84 -17.28
C LEU A 367 -17.43 4.87 -16.28
N PHE A 368 -17.79 6.08 -16.73
CA PHE A 368 -18.16 7.20 -15.85
C PHE A 368 -19.37 7.98 -16.38
N ASP A 369 -20.55 7.37 -16.35
CA ASP A 369 -21.83 8.06 -16.58
C ASP A 369 -22.39 8.55 -15.23
N THR A 370 -21.80 9.62 -14.69
CA THR A 370 -22.40 10.34 -13.55
C THR A 370 -22.09 11.83 -13.66
N GLU A 371 -22.95 12.55 -14.38
CA GLU A 371 -23.00 14.00 -14.38
C GLU A 371 -23.52 14.50 -13.02
N ALA A 372 -22.61 14.82 -12.09
CA ALA A 372 -22.91 15.74 -11.00
C ALA A 372 -21.64 16.50 -10.58
N PRO A 373 -21.68 17.85 -10.48
CA PRO A 373 -20.60 18.61 -9.88
C PRO A 373 -20.58 18.26 -8.39
N SER A 374 -19.70 17.34 -8.02
CA SER A 374 -19.50 16.97 -6.62
C SER A 374 -18.75 18.11 -5.95
N VAL A 375 -19.49 18.97 -5.25
CA VAL A 375 -18.96 19.73 -4.12
C VAL A 375 -18.11 18.75 -3.30
N MET A 376 -16.88 19.14 -2.96
CA MET A 376 -15.93 18.39 -2.14
C MET A 376 -16.57 18.03 -0.79
N GLN A 377 -17.43 17.02 -0.78
CA GLN A 377 -18.03 16.48 0.43
C GLN A 377 -16.93 15.67 1.10
N GLU A 378 -16.52 16.10 2.28
CA GLU A 378 -15.61 15.33 3.13
C GLU A 378 -16.24 13.95 3.40
N ARG A 379 -15.79 12.95 2.66
CA ARG A 379 -16.26 11.57 2.81
C ARG A 379 -15.54 10.96 4.01
N CYS A 380 -16.30 10.28 4.87
CA CYS A 380 -15.67 9.49 5.94
C CYS A 380 -14.96 8.27 5.35
N HIS A 381 -13.68 8.08 5.68
CA HIS A 381 -12.81 7.01 5.17
C HIS A 381 -12.55 5.87 6.17
N CYS A 382 -13.34 5.79 7.25
CA CYS A 382 -13.20 4.71 8.24
C CYS A 382 -13.60 3.34 7.66
N TRP A 383 -13.18 2.25 8.32
CA TRP A 383 -13.48 0.89 7.88
C TRP A 383 -14.97 0.62 7.73
N THR A 384 -15.81 1.15 8.62
CA THR A 384 -17.27 0.98 8.55
C THR A 384 -17.83 1.57 7.26
N CYS A 385 -17.52 2.84 6.96
CA CYS A 385 -18.01 3.53 5.77
C CYS A 385 -17.46 2.89 4.49
N GLU A 386 -16.17 2.53 4.48
CA GLU A 386 -15.55 1.86 3.34
C GLU A 386 -16.15 0.49 3.08
N ARG A 387 -16.44 -0.29 4.12
CA ARG A 387 -17.07 -1.60 3.97
C ARG A 387 -18.52 -1.50 3.50
N ILE A 388 -19.27 -0.50 3.96
CA ILE A 388 -20.62 -0.22 3.43
C ILE A 388 -20.54 0.13 1.94
N ARG A 389 -19.51 0.88 1.51
CA ARG A 389 -19.33 1.26 0.09
C ARG A 389 -19.03 0.11 -0.85
N ASP A 390 -18.60 -1.04 -0.34
CA ASP A 390 -18.48 -2.24 -1.17
C ASP A 390 -19.85 -2.76 -1.62
N ASP A 391 -20.91 -2.55 -0.81
CA ASP A 391 -22.29 -2.89 -1.15
C ASP A 391 -23.09 -1.68 -1.72
N LEU A 392 -22.76 -0.46 -1.30
CA LEU A 392 -23.41 0.79 -1.68
C LEU A 392 -22.39 1.86 -2.09
N PRO A 393 -21.92 1.89 -3.35
CA PRO A 393 -20.85 2.80 -3.80
C PRO A 393 -21.12 4.28 -3.54
N GLU A 394 -22.38 4.71 -3.65
CA GLU A 394 -22.83 6.09 -3.43
C GLU A 394 -23.08 6.46 -1.96
N PHE A 395 -22.65 5.61 -1.02
CA PHE A 395 -22.87 5.85 0.40
C PHE A 395 -22.06 7.05 0.92
N VAL A 396 -22.78 8.04 1.45
CA VAL A 396 -22.20 9.23 2.09
C VAL A 396 -22.63 9.30 3.54
N TYR A 397 -21.66 9.23 4.45
CA TYR A 397 -21.92 9.40 5.87
C TYR A 397 -22.21 10.86 6.18
N SER A 398 -23.30 11.10 6.90
CA SER A 398 -23.64 12.42 7.46
C SER A 398 -23.81 12.26 8.96
N LYS A 399 -22.97 12.94 9.74
CA LYS A 399 -23.05 12.88 11.21
C LYS A 399 -24.45 13.34 11.64
N PRO A 400 -25.17 12.57 12.47
CA PRO A 400 -26.44 13.02 13.01
C PRO A 400 -26.21 14.32 13.80
N SER A 401 -26.93 15.39 13.46
CA SER A 401 -26.97 16.58 14.31
C SER A 401 -27.58 16.19 15.66
N SER A 402 -27.06 16.77 16.75
CA SER A 402 -27.60 16.61 18.10
C SER A 402 -29.14 16.72 18.10
N PRO A 403 -29.86 16.04 19.00
CA PRO A 403 -31.32 15.99 18.96
C PRO A 403 -31.91 17.37 19.32
N THR A 404 -32.00 18.27 18.35
CA THR A 404 -32.96 19.36 18.40
C THR A 404 -34.33 18.75 18.23
N THR A 405 -35.17 19.01 19.22
CA THR A 405 -36.57 18.63 19.37
C THR A 405 -37.39 19.06 18.16
N SER A 406 -37.33 18.29 17.07
CA SER A 406 -38.23 18.42 15.94
C SER A 406 -38.37 17.04 15.31
N ALA A 407 -39.37 16.31 15.79
CA ALA A 407 -39.83 15.07 15.18
C ALA A 407 -40.34 15.35 13.76
N SER A 408 -39.44 15.32 12.78
CA SER A 408 -39.82 15.04 11.40
C SER A 408 -39.45 13.59 11.14
N GLY A 409 -40.45 12.72 11.00
CA GLY A 409 -40.28 11.27 10.78
C GLY A 409 -39.66 10.90 9.43
N THR A 410 -38.87 11.79 8.82
CA THR A 410 -38.22 11.58 7.52
C THR A 410 -36.79 11.14 7.75
N LEU A 411 -36.48 9.90 7.36
CA LEU A 411 -35.12 9.37 7.38
C LEU A 411 -34.17 10.27 6.56
N SER A 412 -32.96 10.49 7.06
CA SER A 412 -31.90 11.17 6.31
C SER A 412 -31.51 10.37 5.06
N PRO A 413 -30.87 10.98 4.04
CA PRO A 413 -30.40 10.25 2.86
C PRO A 413 -29.52 9.04 3.21
N MET A 414 -28.60 9.22 4.17
CA MET A 414 -27.76 8.16 4.72
C MET A 414 -28.59 7.02 5.32
N GLN A 415 -29.58 7.36 6.15
CA GLN A 415 -30.43 6.38 6.82
C GLN A 415 -31.30 5.60 5.81
N LYS A 416 -31.75 6.24 4.73
CA LYS A 416 -32.48 5.58 3.63
C LYS A 416 -31.60 4.57 2.90
N GLN A 417 -30.34 4.94 2.60
CA GLN A 417 -29.37 4.03 1.98
C GLN A 417 -29.06 2.82 2.88
N ILE A 418 -28.89 3.02 4.19
CA ILE A 418 -28.66 1.90 5.12
C ILE A 418 -29.90 1.01 5.20
N SER A 419 -31.10 1.60 5.20
CA SER A 419 -32.36 0.84 5.24
C SER A 419 -32.62 0.04 3.97
N SER A 420 -31.95 0.34 2.85
CA SER A 420 -32.06 -0.45 1.62
C SER A 420 -31.20 -1.71 1.63
N LEU A 421 -30.26 -1.85 2.57
CA LEU A 421 -29.48 -3.07 2.73
C LEU A 421 -30.34 -4.21 3.28
N SER A 422 -30.10 -5.42 2.78
CA SER A 422 -30.71 -6.61 3.36
C SER A 422 -30.20 -6.83 4.78
N ALA A 423 -31.00 -7.46 5.64
CA ALA A 423 -30.57 -7.81 7.00
C ALA A 423 -29.34 -8.74 7.00
N GLU A 424 -29.21 -9.59 5.99
CA GLU A 424 -28.04 -10.46 5.79
C GLU A 424 -26.78 -9.64 5.46
N SER A 425 -26.89 -8.66 4.56
CA SER A 425 -25.78 -7.75 4.21
C SER A 425 -25.31 -6.96 5.42
N VAL A 426 -26.23 -6.41 6.23
CA VAL A 426 -25.87 -5.66 7.45
C VAL A 426 -25.13 -6.55 8.44
N LEU A 427 -25.60 -7.78 8.67
CA LEU A 427 -24.93 -8.74 9.54
C LEU A 427 -23.53 -9.13 9.02
N GLN A 428 -23.38 -9.30 7.70
CA GLN A 428 -22.09 -9.60 7.09
C GLN A 428 -21.09 -8.44 7.26
N ILE A 429 -21.54 -7.20 7.04
CA ILE A 429 -20.71 -6.00 7.25
C ILE A 429 -20.27 -5.93 8.73
N GLN A 430 -21.18 -6.16 9.68
CA GLN A 430 -20.87 -6.16 11.10
C GLN A 430 -19.88 -7.27 11.49
N ASP A 431 -20.01 -8.48 10.93
CA ASP A 431 -19.09 -9.59 11.15
C ASP A 431 -17.69 -9.30 10.57
N ASP A 432 -17.60 -8.76 9.35
CA ASP A 432 -16.34 -8.36 8.71
C ASP A 432 -15.58 -7.33 9.56
N LEU A 433 -16.29 -6.29 10.02
CA LEU A 433 -15.71 -5.26 10.89
C LEU A 433 -15.29 -5.84 12.25
N GLY A 434 -16.17 -6.61 12.89
CA GLY A 434 -15.90 -7.23 14.18
C GLY A 434 -14.69 -8.17 14.13
N PHE A 435 -14.56 -8.95 13.05
CA PHE A 435 -13.48 -9.91 12.87
C PHE A 435 -12.14 -9.19 12.68
N CYS A 436 -12.05 -8.23 11.76
CA CYS A 436 -10.82 -7.46 11.54
C CYS A 436 -10.38 -6.71 12.81
N LEU A 437 -11.32 -6.11 13.55
CA LEU A 437 -11.01 -5.46 14.83
C LEU A 437 -10.51 -6.47 15.89
N ALA A 438 -11.08 -7.67 15.96
CA ALA A 438 -10.62 -8.72 16.85
C ALA A 438 -9.22 -9.25 16.47
N VAL A 439 -8.91 -9.29 15.16
CA VAL A 439 -7.57 -9.64 14.65
C VAL A 439 -6.54 -8.58 15.07
N GLU A 440 -6.84 -7.30 14.88
CA GLU A 440 -5.94 -6.21 15.33
C GLU A 440 -5.77 -6.21 16.84
N ASP A 441 -6.82 -6.47 17.60
CA ASP A 441 -6.75 -6.60 19.06
C ASP A 441 -5.88 -7.79 19.50
N ALA A 442 -5.97 -8.92 18.78
CA ALA A 442 -5.07 -10.06 18.99
C ALA A 442 -3.60 -9.72 18.68
N ARG A 443 -3.34 -9.01 17.57
CA ARG A 443 -1.99 -8.52 17.21
C ARG A 443 -1.41 -7.63 18.29
N ARG A 444 -2.17 -6.64 18.77
CA ARG A 444 -1.73 -5.72 19.84
C ARG A 444 -1.40 -6.46 21.15
N ARG A 445 -2.12 -7.54 21.46
CA ARG A 445 -1.86 -8.39 22.63
C ARG A 445 -0.77 -9.44 22.41
N GLY A 446 -0.29 -9.63 21.19
CA GLY A 446 0.68 -10.68 20.85
C GLY A 446 0.13 -12.10 21.01
N VAL A 447 -1.19 -12.29 20.88
CA VAL A 447 -1.85 -13.60 20.98
C VAL A 447 -2.15 -14.18 19.59
N PRO A 448 -2.34 -15.50 19.45
CA PRO A 448 -2.69 -16.10 18.16
C PRO A 448 -3.93 -15.46 17.53
N LEU A 449 -3.87 -15.23 16.22
CA LEU A 449 -4.96 -14.57 15.50
C LEU A 449 -6.26 -15.40 15.59
N PRO A 450 -7.41 -14.75 15.81
CA PRO A 450 -8.70 -15.43 15.77
C PRO A 450 -8.98 -15.91 14.34
N THR A 451 -9.82 -16.94 14.23
CA THR A 451 -10.26 -17.53 12.97
C THR A 451 -11.77 -17.47 12.87
N ARG A 452 -12.28 -17.32 11.64
CA ARG A 452 -13.69 -17.42 11.32
C ARG A 452 -13.92 -18.40 10.15
N PRO A 453 -15.11 -19.00 10.04
CA PRO A 453 -15.50 -19.69 8.82
C PRO A 453 -15.43 -18.74 7.62
N PRO A 454 -15.00 -19.22 6.43
CA PRO A 454 -14.92 -18.36 5.26
C PRO A 454 -16.31 -17.86 4.88
N THR A 455 -16.40 -16.59 4.48
CA THR A 455 -17.64 -16.01 3.99
C THR A 455 -18.03 -16.61 2.64
N ALA A 456 -19.29 -16.51 2.25
CA ALA A 456 -19.74 -17.01 0.94
C ALA A 456 -18.95 -16.35 -0.22
N ALA A 457 -18.62 -15.07 -0.09
CA ALA A 457 -17.80 -14.33 -1.04
C ALA A 457 -16.36 -14.87 -1.09
N GLU A 458 -15.73 -15.11 0.06
CA GLU A 458 -14.39 -15.71 0.13
C GLU A 458 -14.37 -17.12 -0.50
N MET A 459 -15.42 -17.92 -0.25
CA MET A 459 -15.55 -19.26 -0.83
C MET A 459 -15.69 -19.23 -2.36
N GLU A 460 -16.49 -18.31 -2.91
CA GLU A 460 -16.64 -18.19 -4.36
C GLU A 460 -15.37 -17.64 -5.01
N ALA A 461 -14.69 -16.67 -4.37
CA ALA A 461 -13.40 -16.17 -4.83
C ALA A 461 -12.33 -17.28 -4.86
N ASP A 462 -12.26 -18.12 -3.82
CA ASP A 462 -11.39 -19.29 -3.76
C ASP A 462 -11.70 -20.30 -4.88
N LYS A 463 -12.98 -20.45 -5.24
CA LYS A 463 -13.43 -21.36 -6.31
C LYS A 463 -13.06 -20.82 -7.69
N ILE A 464 -13.28 -19.54 -7.93
CA ILE A 464 -12.88 -18.85 -9.16
C ILE A 464 -11.35 -18.96 -9.35
N GLU A 465 -10.58 -18.74 -8.30
CA GLU A 465 -9.12 -18.82 -8.37
C GLU A 465 -8.64 -20.25 -8.66
N LYS A 466 -9.22 -21.25 -7.99
CA LYS A 466 -8.95 -22.65 -8.32
C LYS A 466 -9.32 -23.01 -9.75
N GLN A 467 -10.33 -22.36 -10.32
CA GLN A 467 -10.67 -22.53 -11.72
C GLN A 467 -9.62 -21.87 -12.64
N LYS A 468 -9.22 -20.62 -12.38
CA LYS A 468 -8.15 -19.93 -13.11
C LYS A 468 -6.83 -20.72 -13.08
N GLN A 469 -6.45 -21.26 -11.93
CA GLN A 469 -5.25 -22.08 -11.80
C GLN A 469 -5.34 -23.38 -12.60
N LYS A 470 -6.51 -24.01 -12.66
CA LYS A 470 -6.74 -25.18 -13.52
C LYS A 470 -6.62 -24.81 -15.00
N GLU A 471 -7.13 -23.65 -15.40
CA GLU A 471 -7.05 -23.13 -16.77
C GLU A 471 -5.60 -22.77 -17.16
N LEU A 472 -4.84 -22.13 -16.28
CA LEU A 472 -3.40 -21.86 -16.48
C LEU A 472 -2.55 -23.14 -16.54
N GLY A 473 -2.95 -24.16 -15.79
CA GLY A 473 -2.33 -25.48 -15.81
C GLY A 473 -2.76 -26.36 -17.00
N TYR A 474 -3.75 -25.93 -17.79
CA TYR A 474 -4.28 -26.70 -18.92
C TYR A 474 -3.38 -26.57 -20.14
N ARG A 475 -2.91 -27.70 -20.68
CA ARG A 475 -2.15 -27.76 -21.93
C ARG A 475 -3.07 -28.20 -23.07
N PRO A 476 -3.47 -27.31 -23.99
CA PRO A 476 -4.33 -27.66 -25.12
C PRO A 476 -3.64 -28.75 -25.97
N GLY A 477 -4.26 -29.93 -26.06
CA GLY A 477 -3.79 -31.06 -26.86
C GLY A 477 -3.52 -32.37 -26.11
N LEU A 478 -3.36 -32.35 -24.77
CA LEU A 478 -3.00 -33.56 -23.99
C LEU A 478 -4.05 -34.00 -22.94
N ASN A 479 -5.16 -33.28 -22.77
CA ASN A 479 -6.16 -33.51 -21.71
C ASN A 479 -5.54 -33.64 -20.30
N GLU A 480 -4.41 -32.96 -20.09
CA GLU A 480 -3.64 -32.93 -18.85
C GLU A 480 -3.69 -31.53 -18.24
N TYR A 481 -3.84 -31.47 -16.91
CA TYR A 481 -3.65 -30.22 -16.16
C TYR A 481 -2.72 -30.42 -14.98
N VAL A 482 -1.95 -29.37 -14.67
CA VAL A 482 -1.01 -29.34 -13.54
C VAL A 482 -1.71 -28.74 -12.33
N GLU A 483 -1.89 -29.53 -11.27
CA GLU A 483 -2.42 -29.09 -9.97
C GLU A 483 -1.24 -28.85 -9.01
N VAL A 484 -1.10 -27.65 -8.45
CA VAL A 484 -0.13 -27.38 -7.39
C VAL A 484 -0.80 -27.66 -6.05
N LEU A 485 -0.25 -28.61 -5.30
CA LEU A 485 -0.76 -29.00 -3.99
C LEU A 485 -0.37 -27.95 -2.92
N PRO A 486 -1.04 -27.92 -1.76
CA PRO A 486 -0.74 -26.98 -0.66
C PRO A 486 0.69 -27.03 -0.13
N ASP A 487 1.43 -28.12 -0.41
CA ASP A 487 2.82 -28.34 -0.05
C ASP A 487 3.82 -27.89 -1.15
N GLY A 488 3.33 -27.24 -2.22
CA GLY A 488 4.12 -26.79 -3.36
C GLY A 488 4.45 -27.86 -4.40
N ARG A 489 4.00 -29.12 -4.22
CA ARG A 489 4.25 -30.20 -5.18
C ARG A 489 3.30 -30.10 -6.38
N ARG A 490 3.84 -30.28 -7.59
CA ARG A 490 3.06 -30.28 -8.84
C ARG A 490 2.59 -31.69 -9.17
N LYS A 491 1.28 -31.88 -9.33
CA LYS A 491 0.67 -33.16 -9.72
C LYS A 491 -0.03 -33.00 -11.07
N ILE A 492 0.36 -33.84 -12.04
CA ILE A 492 -0.29 -33.87 -13.37
C ILE A 492 -1.50 -34.80 -13.29
N ARG A 493 -2.69 -34.31 -13.68
CA ARG A 493 -3.91 -35.13 -13.78
C ARG A 493 -4.41 -35.18 -15.21
N ARG A 494 -4.87 -36.37 -15.64
CA ARG A 494 -5.51 -36.62 -16.94
C ARG A 494 -7.03 -36.68 -16.80
N HIS A 495 -7.75 -36.02 -17.70
CA HIS A 495 -9.19 -36.18 -17.82
C HIS A 495 -9.51 -37.48 -18.60
N LYS A 496 -10.19 -38.44 -17.96
CA LYS A 496 -10.78 -39.59 -18.67
C LYS A 496 -12.19 -39.20 -19.12
N TYR A 497 -12.49 -39.27 -20.42
CA TYR A 497 -13.87 -39.16 -20.89
C TYR A 497 -14.73 -40.23 -20.20
N ALA A 498 -15.91 -39.84 -19.73
CA ALA A 498 -16.98 -40.78 -19.48
C ALA A 498 -17.39 -41.37 -20.84
N ASN A 499 -17.23 -42.69 -21.00
CA ASN A 499 -17.68 -43.42 -22.19
C ASN A 499 -19.18 -43.19 -22.39
N GLY A 500 -19.54 -42.41 -23.43
CA GLY A 500 -20.88 -42.39 -24.00
C GLY A 500 -21.09 -43.70 -24.76
N MET A 501 -21.70 -44.67 -24.08
CA MET A 501 -22.17 -45.92 -24.65
C MET A 501 -23.47 -45.65 -25.42
N TRP A 502 -23.40 -45.47 -26.74
CA TRP A 502 -24.54 -45.67 -27.65
C TRP A 502 -24.03 -46.34 -28.92
N GLY A 503 -24.58 -47.53 -29.19
CA GLY A 503 -24.06 -48.52 -30.11
C GLY A 503 -24.30 -48.23 -31.59
N THR A 504 -23.34 -48.64 -32.40
CA THR A 504 -23.50 -48.89 -33.83
C THR A 504 -24.12 -50.27 -34.02
N THR A 505 -25.38 -50.29 -34.45
CA THR A 505 -25.98 -51.45 -35.13
C THR A 505 -25.32 -51.65 -36.49
N TRP A 506 -25.10 -52.92 -36.81
CA TRP A 506 -24.47 -53.45 -38.00
C TRP A 506 -25.13 -53.02 -39.32
N ALA A 507 -24.30 -52.80 -40.33
CA ALA A 507 -24.44 -53.40 -41.66
C ALA A 507 -23.03 -53.75 -42.16
#